data_AF-A0A932H135-F1
#
_entry.id   AF-A0A932H135-F1
#
_cell.length_a   1.000
_cell.length_b   1.000
_cell.length_c   1.000
_cell.angle_alpha   90.00
_cell.angle_beta   90.00
_cell.angle_gamma   90.00
#
_symmetry.space_group_name_H-M   'P 1'
#
loop_
_entity.id
_entity.type
_entity.pdbx_description
1 polymer ?
#
loop_
_entity_poly.entity_id
_entity_poly.type
_entity_poly.pdbx_seq_one_letter_code
_entity_poly.pdbx_strand_id
1 'polypeptide(L)' 'MRLFWSTCPKCLKAFVVEWALRHAGRQLICPYCGNRYLPDESAAIDDRYAE' A
#
# COMPACT_ATOMS: atom_id res chain seq x y z
N MET A 1 -13.61 8.83 2.56
CA MET A 1 -12.69 7.67 2.67
C MET A 1 -11.33 8.12 2.17
N ARG A 2 -10.25 7.98 2.96
CA ARG A 2 -8.90 8.37 2.52
C ARG A 2 -8.19 7.15 1.96
N LEU A 3 -7.58 7.31 0.79
CA LEU A 3 -6.86 6.27 0.08
C LEU A 3 -5.42 6.74 -0.13
N PHE A 4 -4.48 5.80 -0.16
CA PHE A 4 -3.10 6.04 -0.56
C PHE A 4 -2.65 4.98 -1.55
N TRP A 5 -1.66 5.32 -2.35
CA TRP A 5 -1.01 4.36 -3.24
C TRP A 5 0.16 3.71 -2.53
N SER A 6 0.15 2.38 -2.49
CA SER A 6 1.23 1.55 -1.96
C SER A 6 1.92 0.83 -3.11
N THR A 7 3.23 0.97 -3.22
CA THR A 7 4.05 0.24 -4.21
C THR A 7 4.65 -1.01 -3.60
N CYS A 8 4.27 -2.17 -4.14
CA CYS A 8 4.79 -3.45 -3.68
C CYS A 8 6.32 -3.50 -3.80
N PRO A 9 7.06 -3.80 -2.72
CA PRO A 9 8.52 -3.87 -2.77
C PRO A 9 9.05 -5.03 -3.63
N LYS A 10 8.22 -6.05 -3.89
CA LYS A 10 8.62 -7.24 -4.66
C LYS A 10 8.39 -7.09 -6.17
N CYS A 11 7.21 -6.63 -6.58
CA CYS A 11 6.83 -6.56 -7.99
C CYS A 11 6.74 -5.13 -8.53
N LEU A 12 7.02 -4.12 -7.69
CA LEU A 12 7.05 -2.69 -8.01
C LEU A 12 5.75 -2.14 -8.61
N LYS A 13 4.64 -2.88 -8.48
CA LYS A 13 3.32 -2.41 -8.90
C LYS A 13 2.68 -1.63 -7.77
N ALA A 14 2.18 -0.46 -8.11
CA ALA A 14 1.40 0.38 -7.22
C ALA A 14 -0.07 -0.06 -7.22
N PHE A 15 -0.70 -0.01 -6.05
CA PHE A 15 -2.13 -0.26 -5.89
C PHE A 15 -2.70 0.64 -4.79
N VAL A 16 -4.00 0.87 -4.85
CA VAL A 16 -4.72 1.72 -3.90
C VAL A 16 -5.04 0.94 -2.65
N VAL A 17 -4.82 1.57 -1.49
CA VAL A 17 -5.04 1.00 -0.17
C VAL A 17 -5.78 2.02 0.69
N GLU A 18 -6.66 1.54 1.56
CA GLU A 18 -7.34 2.40 2.53
C GLU A 18 -6.36 2.93 3.59
N TRP A 19 -6.39 4.25 3.84
CA TRP A 19 -5.51 4.91 4.81
C TRP A 19 -5.57 4.31 6.22
N ALA A 20 -6.73 3.80 6.62
CA ALA A 20 -6.92 3.16 7.92
C ALA A 20 -5.95 1.97 8.13
N LEU A 21 -5.56 1.28 7.05
CA LEU A 21 -4.64 0.15 7.12
C LEU A 21 -3.19 0.56 7.37
N ARG A 22 -2.81 1.82 7.12
CA ARG A 22 -1.44 2.32 7.27
C ARG A 22 -0.94 2.25 8.71
N HIS A 23 -1.80 2.59 9.66
CA HIS A 23 -1.47 2.60 11.10
C HIS A 23 -2.12 1.44 11.88
N ALA A 24 -2.79 0.52 11.19
CA ALA A 24 -3.46 -0.61 11.81
C ALA A 24 -2.50 -1.76 12.22
N GLY A 25 -1.21 -1.67 11.90
CA GLY A 25 -0.25 -2.74 12.13
C GLY A 25 -0.54 -4.02 11.33
N ARG A 26 -1.30 -3.91 10.23
CA ARG A 26 -1.69 -5.03 9.37
C ARG A 26 -0.84 -5.09 8.12
N GLN A 27 -0.51 -6.31 7.70
CA GLN A 27 0.17 -6.52 6.43
C GLN A 27 -0.78 -6.27 5.25
N LEU A 28 -0.27 -5.56 4.25
CA LEU A 28 -0.88 -5.41 2.94
C LEU A 28 -0.59 -6.64 2.10
N ILE A 29 -1.57 -7.06 1.31
CA ILE A 29 -1.42 -8.15 0.34
C ILE A 29 -1.39 -7.52 -1.04
N CYS A 30 -0.28 -7.68 -1.76
CA CYS A 30 -0.18 -7.22 -3.13
C CYS A 30 -1.12 -8.03 -4.02
N PRO A 31 -2.08 -7.40 -4.72
CA PRO A 31 -3.04 -8.11 -5.57
C PRO A 31 -2.41 -8.72 -6.83
N TYR A 32 -1.20 -8.28 -7.20
CA TYR A 32 -0.54 -8.73 -8.42
C TYR A 32 0.38 -9.94 -8.24
N CYS A 33 1.08 -10.02 -7.11
CA CYS A 33 2.06 -11.08 -6.86
C CYS A 33 1.80 -11.85 -5.56
N GLY A 34 0.77 -11.49 -4.80
CA GLY A 34 0.42 -12.11 -3.52
C GLY A 34 1.40 -11.81 -2.38
N ASN A 35 2.40 -10.94 -2.59
CA ASN A 35 3.37 -10.60 -1.56
C ASN A 35 2.70 -9.92 -0.37
N ARG A 36 3.07 -10.32 0.84
CA ARG A 36 2.59 -9.73 2.09
C ARG A 36 3.69 -8.87 2.68
N TYR A 37 3.39 -7.62 2.99
CA TYR A 37 4.36 -6.66 3.50
C TYR A 37 3.66 -5.60 4.36
N LEU A 38 4.35 -4.99 5.31
CA LEU A 38 3.81 -3.88 6.06
C LEU A 38 3.74 -2.62 5.19
N PRO A 39 2.79 -1.70 5.45
CA PRO A 39 2.72 -0.43 4.73
C PRO A 39 4.04 0.35 4.77
N ASP A 40 4.79 0.27 5.88
CA ASP A 40 6.10 0.90 6.06
C ASP A 40 7.21 0.28 5.20
N GLU A 41 7.05 -0.98 4.78
CA GLU A 41 7.96 -1.68 3.86
C GLU A 41 7.64 -1.40 2.38
N SER A 42 6.62 -0.58 2.11
CA SER A 42 6.27 -0.19 0.75
C SER A 42 7.44 0.54 0.09
N ALA A 43 7.77 0.18 -1.16
CA ALA A 43 8.87 0.80 -1.89
C ALA A 43 8.63 2.30 -2.17
N ALA A 44 7.36 2.69 -2.27
CA ALA A 44 6.92 4.07 -2.34
C ALA A 44 5.50 4.18 -1.78
N ILE A 45 5.22 5.31 -1.13
CA ILE A 45 3.89 5.70 -0.68
C ILE A 45 3.58 7.01 -1.38
N ASP A 46 2.50 7.05 -2.14
CA ASP A 46 2.01 8.28 -2.77
C ASP A 46 0.69 8.68 -2.11
N ASP A 47 0.79 9.73 -1.30
CA ASP A 47 -0.28 10.33 -0.50
C ASP A 47 -1.03 11.42 -1.26
N ARG A 48 -0.84 11.55 -2.59
CA ARG A 48 -1.62 12.50 -3.39
C ARG A 48 -3.08 12.06 -3.30
N TYR A 49 -3.81 12.73 -2.42
CA TYR A 49 -5.25 12.64 -2.27
C TYR A 49 -5.86 12.71 -3.68
N ALA A 50 -6.61 11.67 -4.06
CA ALA A 50 -7.57 11.82 -5.13
C ALA A 50 -8.60 12.86 -4.62
N GLU A 51 -8.39 14.11 -5.01
CA GLU A 51 -9.37 15.19 -4.89
C GLU A 51 -10.68 14.84 -5.62
#